data_AF-A0A6J5VGZ0-F1
#
_entry.id   AF-A0A6J5VGZ0-F1
#
_cell.length_a   1.000
_cell.length_b   1.000
_cell.length_c   1.000
_cell.angle_alpha   90.00
_cell.angle_beta   90.00
_cell.angle_gamma   90.00
#
_symmetry.space_group_name_H-M   'P 1'
#
loop_
_entity.id
_entity.type
_entity.pdbx_description
1 polymer ?
#
loop_
_entity_poly.entity_id
_entity_poly.type
_entity_poly.pdbx_seq_one_letter_code
_entity_poly.pdbx_strand_id
1 'polypeptide(L)'
;MPGSPLEEAGDLAKPKSKEKKTKSGSQIRKKRKVRAEMVKKETDRAIFVSAKGFHFEVHFRFTDNEPHILLSQIAQKTAQKVYIQRSGKVADCKQITCDENQVLCFGKDPENKQSFSSKEKKEMPALQTTGIDFGTFWQLQDVLDVRYIYSNNIHAMLNTYGVEAARETIIREINNVFKSYGISVNIRHLTLIADFMTHAGGYRPLNRFGGIVESISPFNKMTFETASKFHC
;
A
#
# COMPACT_ATOMS: atom_id res chain seq x y z
N MET A 1 -72.47 -29.22 -27.02
CA MET A 1 -73.05 -30.26 -26.17
C MET A 1 -72.29 -30.30 -24.84
N PRO A 2 -72.91 -30.70 -23.72
CA PRO A 2 -72.61 -30.11 -22.40
C PRO A 2 -71.99 -31.07 -21.38
N GLY A 3 -71.59 -30.55 -20.21
CA GLY A 3 -71.07 -31.34 -19.08
C GLY A 3 -70.50 -30.50 -17.93
N SER A 4 -71.36 -29.96 -17.08
CA SER A 4 -71.06 -29.29 -15.79
C SER A 4 -72.05 -29.84 -14.72
N PRO A 5 -72.11 -29.37 -13.45
CA PRO A 5 -71.23 -28.52 -12.63
C PRO A 5 -70.95 -29.15 -11.22
N LEU A 6 -70.51 -28.31 -10.25
CA LEU A 6 -70.86 -28.22 -8.80
C LEU A 6 -69.68 -27.47 -8.11
N GLU A 7 -69.78 -26.24 -7.58
CA GLU A 7 -70.54 -25.74 -6.38
C GLU A 7 -69.94 -26.25 -5.05
N GLU A 8 -69.79 -25.48 -3.95
CA GLU A 8 -70.15 -24.08 -3.57
C GLU A 8 -69.11 -23.57 -2.49
N ALA A 9 -69.05 -22.36 -1.90
CA ALA A 9 -69.81 -21.08 -1.94
C ALA A 9 -68.96 -19.89 -1.40
N GLY A 10 -69.31 -18.63 -1.73
CA GLY A 10 -69.17 -17.39 -0.91
C GLY A 10 -67.78 -16.83 -0.49
N ASP A 11 -67.63 -15.52 -0.17
CA ASP A 11 -68.49 -14.36 -0.48
C ASP A 11 -67.71 -13.00 -0.40
N LEU A 12 -68.40 -11.87 -0.66
CA LEU A 12 -67.94 -10.47 -0.76
C LEU A 12 -67.25 -9.90 0.53
N ALA A 13 -66.56 -8.73 0.58
CA ALA A 13 -66.72 -7.48 -0.21
C ALA A 13 -65.46 -6.55 -0.32
N LYS A 14 -65.56 -5.56 -1.22
CA LYS A 14 -64.76 -4.31 -1.35
C LYS A 14 -65.63 -3.12 -0.81
N PRO A 15 -65.16 -1.87 -0.53
CA PRO A 15 -64.44 -1.02 -1.53
C PRO A 15 -63.59 0.21 -1.04
N LYS A 16 -63.04 0.98 -2.01
CA LYS A 16 -62.77 2.46 -2.06
C LYS A 16 -61.99 3.15 -0.89
N SER A 17 -60.78 3.74 -1.03
CA SER A 17 -60.18 4.71 -1.99
C SER A 17 -60.33 6.22 -1.66
N LYS A 18 -59.20 6.96 -1.52
CA LYS A 18 -59.03 8.38 -1.94
C LYS A 18 -57.54 8.81 -1.93
N GLU A 19 -57.24 10.01 -2.42
CA GLU A 19 -55.95 10.34 -3.07
C GLU A 19 -54.95 11.24 -2.30
N LYS A 20 -53.67 11.13 -2.71
CA LYS A 20 -52.63 12.18 -2.87
C LYS A 20 -52.42 13.23 -1.76
N LYS A 21 -51.17 13.30 -1.28
CA LYS A 21 -50.37 14.54 -1.40
C LYS A 21 -48.86 14.29 -1.41
N THR A 22 -48.14 15.12 -2.16
CA THR A 22 -46.70 15.02 -2.45
C THR A 22 -45.83 15.46 -1.27
N LYS A 23 -44.63 14.87 -1.11
CA LYS A 23 -43.44 15.58 -0.63
C LYS A 23 -42.14 14.88 -1.03
N SER A 24 -41.20 15.66 -1.56
CA SER A 24 -39.83 15.26 -1.87
C SER A 24 -38.97 15.18 -0.60
N GLY A 25 -37.98 14.29 -0.58
CA GLY A 25 -37.02 14.18 0.52
C GLY A 25 -35.85 13.27 0.16
N SER A 26 -34.63 13.81 0.18
CA SER A 26 -33.41 13.08 -0.20
C SER A 26 -32.95 12.12 0.89
N GLN A 27 -32.92 10.81 0.61
CA GLN A 27 -32.31 9.83 1.51
C GLN A 27 -30.78 9.83 1.40
N ILE A 28 -30.14 10.89 1.91
CA ILE A 28 -28.70 10.88 2.17
C ILE A 28 -28.43 9.88 3.30
N ARG A 29 -28.01 8.67 2.94
CA ARG A 29 -27.53 7.64 3.88
C ARG A 29 -26.31 8.15 4.66
N LYS A 30 -26.54 8.81 5.79
CA LYS A 30 -25.48 9.20 6.75
C LYS A 30 -24.79 7.94 7.28
N LYS A 31 -23.66 7.54 6.68
CA LYS A 31 -22.76 6.52 7.24
C LYS A 31 -22.41 6.93 8.67
N ARG A 32 -22.90 6.18 9.68
CA ARG A 32 -22.53 6.39 11.08
C ARG A 32 -21.01 6.21 11.18
N LYS A 33 -20.27 7.26 11.57
CA LYS A 33 -18.89 7.09 12.04
C LYS A 33 -18.97 6.25 13.32
N VAL A 34 -18.66 4.96 13.21
CA VAL A 34 -18.40 4.11 14.36
C VAL A 34 -17.14 4.65 15.02
N ARG A 35 -17.29 5.35 16.15
CA ARG A 35 -16.16 5.52 17.07
C ARG A 35 -15.85 4.13 17.60
N ALA A 36 -14.61 3.69 17.48
CA ALA A 36 -14.15 2.51 18.18
C ALA A 36 -14.20 2.83 19.68
N GLU A 37 -15.16 2.25 20.39
CA GLU A 37 -15.19 2.31 21.85
C GLU A 37 -14.04 1.46 22.38
N MET A 38 -13.29 2.00 23.34
CA MET A 38 -12.11 1.32 23.88
C MET A 38 -12.57 0.11 24.69
N VAL A 39 -12.30 -1.09 24.17
CA VAL A 39 -12.64 -2.35 24.83
C VAL A 39 -11.87 -2.45 26.15
N LYS A 40 -12.57 -2.20 27.26
CA LYS A 40 -12.01 -2.32 28.59
C LYS A 40 -11.63 -3.78 28.87
N LYS A 41 -10.42 -4.00 29.37
CA LYS A 41 -9.94 -5.29 29.88
C LYS A 41 -9.92 -5.26 31.40
N GLU A 42 -9.98 -6.43 32.02
CA GLU A 42 -9.92 -6.57 33.49
C GLU A 42 -8.59 -6.04 34.08
N THR A 43 -7.56 -5.86 33.26
CA THR A 43 -6.27 -5.26 33.62
C THR A 43 -6.23 -3.72 33.50
N ASP A 44 -7.32 -3.05 33.09
CA ASP A 44 -7.31 -1.59 32.88
C ASP A 44 -7.33 -0.82 34.20
N ARG A 45 -6.14 -0.36 34.60
CA ARG A 45 -5.91 0.53 35.75
C ARG A 45 -6.44 1.97 35.56
N ALA A 46 -7.10 2.26 34.44
CA ALA A 46 -7.65 3.57 34.11
C ALA A 46 -9.05 3.74 34.72
N ILE A 47 -9.16 4.54 35.77
CA ILE A 47 -10.40 4.84 36.50
C ILE A 47 -11.34 5.70 35.64
N PHE A 48 -10.76 6.71 35.00
CA PHE A 48 -11.46 7.76 34.27
C PHE A 48 -10.77 8.01 32.93
N VAL A 49 -11.55 8.18 31.87
CA VAL A 49 -11.09 8.56 30.53
C VAL A 49 -12.11 9.56 29.98
N SER A 50 -11.66 10.76 29.64
CA SER A 50 -12.47 11.84 29.09
C SER A 50 -11.76 12.50 27.92
N ALA A 51 -12.52 12.90 26.89
CA ALA A 51 -11.98 13.58 25.71
C ALA A 51 -12.94 14.67 25.22
N LYS A 52 -12.47 15.93 25.19
CA LYS A 52 -13.20 17.12 24.74
C LYS A 52 -12.36 17.87 23.71
N GLY A 53 -12.65 17.64 22.43
CA GLY A 53 -11.88 18.22 21.32
C GLY A 53 -10.44 17.71 21.33
N PHE A 54 -9.48 18.62 21.50
CA PHE A 54 -8.04 18.31 21.58
C PHE A 54 -7.55 17.97 22.99
N HIS A 55 -8.37 18.20 24.03
CA HIS A 55 -8.01 17.85 25.41
C HIS A 55 -8.52 16.45 25.75
N PHE A 56 -7.65 15.60 26.28
CA PHE A 56 -8.02 14.33 26.87
C PHE A 56 -7.39 14.19 28.26
N GLU A 57 -8.07 13.45 29.13
CA GLU A 57 -7.70 13.27 30.53
C GLU A 57 -7.89 11.80 30.91
N VAL A 58 -6.88 11.21 31.55
CA VAL A 58 -6.89 9.81 31.99
C VAL A 58 -6.36 9.73 33.42
N HIS A 59 -7.15 9.18 34.33
CA HIS A 59 -6.73 8.96 35.73
C HIS A 59 -6.41 7.48 35.92
N PHE A 60 -5.20 7.18 36.38
CA PHE A 60 -4.76 5.83 36.69
C PHE A 60 -4.78 5.59 38.21
N ARG A 61 -5.12 4.37 38.63
CA ARG A 61 -4.91 3.91 40.01
C ARG A 61 -3.67 3.03 40.08
N PHE A 62 -2.81 3.32 41.05
CA PHE A 62 -1.71 2.47 41.47
C PHE A 62 -1.97 2.06 42.93
N THR A 63 -1.42 0.92 43.35
CA THR A 63 -1.53 0.43 44.74
C THR A 63 -0.26 0.75 45.51
N ASP A 64 -0.37 0.89 46.83
CA ASP A 64 0.66 1.51 47.70
C ASP A 64 1.98 0.72 47.81
N ASN A 65 2.07 -0.46 47.18
CA ASN A 65 3.22 -1.36 47.22
C ASN A 65 3.88 -1.53 45.83
N GLU A 66 3.74 -0.54 44.93
CA GLU A 66 4.36 -0.53 43.61
C GLU A 66 5.57 0.41 43.52
N PRO A 67 6.63 0.07 42.74
CA PRO A 67 7.82 0.91 42.62
C PRO A 67 7.54 2.23 41.89
N HIS A 68 8.32 3.28 42.15
CA HIS A 68 8.15 4.60 41.53
C HIS A 68 8.14 4.55 39.99
N ILE A 69 6.97 4.81 39.39
CA ILE A 69 6.77 4.78 37.94
C ILE A 69 6.93 6.17 37.32
N LEU A 70 7.88 6.33 36.38
CA LEU A 70 8.03 7.54 35.58
C LEU A 70 6.97 7.61 34.46
N LEU A 71 5.73 7.87 34.86
CA LEU A 71 4.54 8.02 34.00
C LEU A 71 4.76 8.96 32.81
N SER A 72 5.50 10.04 32.97
CA SER A 72 5.84 10.98 31.89
C SER A 72 6.66 10.32 30.77
N GLN A 73 7.68 9.52 31.11
CA GLN A 73 8.47 8.78 30.13
C GLN A 73 7.65 7.67 29.46
N ILE A 74 6.75 7.01 30.19
CA ILE A 74 5.86 5.99 29.62
C ILE A 74 4.89 6.65 28.64
N ALA A 75 4.22 7.74 29.04
CA ALA A 75 3.30 8.49 28.19
C ALA A 75 3.99 9.04 26.93
N GLN A 76 5.23 9.55 27.05
CA GLN A 76 6.02 9.96 25.88
C GLN A 76 6.33 8.78 24.95
N LYS A 77 6.78 7.64 25.50
CA LYS A 77 7.09 6.42 24.72
C LYS A 77 5.86 5.75 24.11
N THR A 78 4.67 5.90 24.68
CA THR A 78 3.42 5.43 24.06
C THR A 78 2.89 6.42 23.03
N ALA A 79 2.92 7.73 23.30
CA ALA A 79 2.53 8.75 22.33
C ALA A 79 3.36 8.67 21.02
N GLN A 80 4.67 8.40 21.12
CA GLN A 80 5.54 8.16 19.96
C GLN A 80 5.24 6.86 19.18
N LYS A 81 4.43 5.94 19.73
CA LYS A 81 4.10 4.62 19.13
C LYS A 81 2.65 4.47 18.70
N VAL A 82 1.75 5.33 19.19
CA VAL A 82 0.31 5.28 18.89
C VAL A 82 0.01 6.06 17.61
N TYR A 83 -0.44 5.35 16.58
CA TYR A 83 -0.93 5.93 15.33
C TYR A 83 -2.47 6.04 15.38
N ILE A 84 -3.01 7.24 15.18
CA ILE A 84 -4.46 7.51 15.27
C ILE A 84 -5.23 6.88 14.09
N GLN A 85 -4.65 6.92 12.90
CA GLN A 85 -5.13 6.24 11.69
C GLN A 85 -3.90 5.87 10.86
N ARG A 86 -3.85 4.63 10.35
CA ARG A 86 -2.72 4.14 9.55
C ARG A 86 -3.23 3.31 8.36
N SER A 87 -2.86 3.72 7.15
CA SER A 87 -3.18 3.00 5.91
C SER A 87 -2.04 2.01 5.58
N GLY A 88 -2.17 0.77 6.05
CA GLY A 88 -1.20 -0.29 5.79
C GLY A 88 0.20 0.00 6.37
N LYS A 89 1.24 -0.44 5.67
CA LYS A 89 2.66 -0.29 6.06
C LYS A 89 3.24 1.10 5.76
N VAL A 90 2.51 1.96 5.06
CA VAL A 90 2.92 3.34 4.74
C VAL A 90 3.06 4.17 6.03
N ALA A 91 3.97 5.15 6.03
CA ALA A 91 4.30 6.00 7.19
C ALA A 91 4.01 7.50 6.95
N ASP A 92 4.28 8.02 5.75
CA ASP A 92 4.02 9.40 5.34
C ASP A 92 3.71 9.44 3.84
N CYS A 93 2.87 10.38 3.40
CA CYS A 93 2.38 10.54 2.03
C CYS A 93 2.39 12.02 1.63
N LYS A 94 3.13 12.37 0.58
CA LYS A 94 3.24 13.74 0.07
C LYS A 94 2.80 13.81 -1.39
N GLN A 95 2.06 14.85 -1.73
CA GLN A 95 1.78 15.16 -3.13
C GLN A 95 3.02 15.82 -3.75
N ILE A 96 3.43 15.29 -4.90
CA ILE A 96 4.52 15.79 -5.75
C ILE A 96 4.00 15.97 -7.19
N THR A 97 4.84 16.38 -8.13
CA THR A 97 4.53 16.42 -9.57
C THR A 97 5.27 15.31 -10.33
N CYS A 98 4.79 14.95 -11.52
CA CYS A 98 5.38 13.87 -12.34
C CYS A 98 6.69 14.27 -13.07
N ASP A 99 7.32 15.36 -12.64
CA ASP A 99 8.60 15.86 -13.15
C ASP A 99 9.81 15.13 -12.53
N GLU A 100 9.65 14.48 -11.37
CA GLU A 100 10.69 13.68 -10.74
C GLU A 100 11.01 12.41 -11.55
N ASN A 101 12.31 12.11 -11.73
CA ASN A 101 12.83 10.96 -12.50
C ASN A 101 12.31 9.56 -12.07
N GLN A 102 11.57 9.46 -10.97
CA GLN A 102 11.02 8.24 -10.41
C GLN A 102 9.54 8.02 -10.75
N VAL A 103 8.84 9.04 -11.28
CA VAL A 103 7.40 8.95 -11.56
C VAL A 103 7.13 8.43 -12.97
N LEU A 104 6.23 7.46 -13.07
CA LEU A 104 5.82 6.86 -14.33
C LEU A 104 4.52 7.50 -14.84
N CYS A 105 4.57 8.04 -16.06
CA CYS A 105 3.39 8.50 -16.78
C CYS A 105 3.54 8.06 -18.24
N PHE A 106 2.77 7.04 -18.62
CA PHE A 106 2.56 6.64 -20.01
C PHE A 106 1.20 7.17 -20.48
N GLY A 107 1.03 7.33 -21.79
CA GLY A 107 -0.23 7.79 -22.39
C GLY A 107 -1.44 6.96 -21.97
N LYS A 108 -2.65 7.46 -22.26
CA LYS A 108 -3.90 6.74 -21.94
C LYS A 108 -3.99 5.39 -22.68
N ASP A 109 -3.37 5.32 -23.86
CA ASP A 109 -3.39 4.17 -24.76
C ASP A 109 -2.21 3.22 -24.48
N PRO A 110 -2.43 1.90 -24.28
CA PRO A 110 -1.37 0.96 -23.93
C PRO A 110 -0.41 0.63 -25.09
N GLU A 111 -0.85 0.82 -26.34
CA GLU A 111 -0.05 0.52 -27.54
C GLU A 111 0.86 1.69 -27.94
N ASN A 112 0.36 2.92 -27.80
CA ASN A 112 1.04 4.12 -28.25
C ASN A 112 1.92 4.70 -27.12
N LYS A 113 3.17 4.22 -27.03
CA LYS A 113 4.19 4.65 -26.03
C LYS A 113 4.70 6.08 -26.22
N GLN A 114 3.81 7.04 -26.47
CA GLN A 114 4.13 8.46 -26.42
C GLN A 114 4.40 8.87 -24.97
N SER A 115 5.63 9.30 -24.71
CA SER A 115 5.99 9.97 -23.47
C SER A 115 5.36 11.36 -23.45
N PHE A 116 4.57 11.67 -22.42
CA PHE A 116 4.08 13.03 -22.18
C PHE A 116 5.20 14.07 -22.27
N SER A 117 4.88 15.22 -22.85
CA SER A 117 5.76 16.37 -22.96
C SER A 117 6.20 16.86 -21.58
N SER A 118 7.41 17.43 -21.50
CA SER A 118 7.97 18.02 -20.26
C SER A 118 7.20 19.24 -19.73
N LYS A 119 6.07 19.61 -20.36
CA LYS A 119 5.08 20.54 -19.83
C LYS A 119 3.93 19.81 -19.13
N GLU A 120 3.39 18.76 -19.74
CA GLU A 120 2.26 17.97 -19.21
C GLU A 120 2.62 17.25 -17.91
N LYS A 121 3.86 16.76 -17.80
CA LYS A 121 4.37 16.12 -16.58
C LYS A 121 4.42 17.05 -15.35
N LYS A 122 4.51 18.37 -15.56
CA LYS A 122 4.47 19.36 -14.47
C LYS A 122 3.07 19.55 -13.89
N GLU A 123 2.04 19.33 -14.71
CA GLU A 123 0.64 19.55 -14.34
C GLU A 123 -0.02 18.28 -13.79
N MET A 124 0.57 17.10 -14.06
CA MET A 124 0.13 15.84 -13.45
C MET A 124 0.59 15.75 -11.97
N PRO A 125 -0.35 15.55 -11.02
CA PRO A 125 0.00 15.28 -9.63
C PRO A 125 0.35 13.79 -9.43
N ALA A 126 1.38 13.54 -8.63
CA ALA A 126 1.76 12.20 -8.17
C ALA A 126 1.81 12.15 -6.64
N LEU A 127 1.86 10.93 -6.08
CA LEU A 127 1.93 10.69 -4.65
C LEU A 127 3.25 9.99 -4.31
N GLN A 128 4.12 10.67 -3.57
CA GLN A 128 5.34 10.11 -2.99
C GLN A 128 5.02 9.56 -1.61
N THR A 129 5.35 8.29 -1.35
CA THR A 129 4.98 7.61 -0.09
C THR A 129 6.18 6.95 0.56
N THR A 130 6.36 7.14 1.87
CA THR A 130 7.40 6.45 2.64
C THR A 130 6.86 5.14 3.21
N GLY A 131 7.57 4.04 2.96
CA GLY A 131 7.05 2.68 3.17
C GLY A 131 6.31 2.14 1.94
N ILE A 132 6.02 0.84 1.97
CA ILE A 132 5.61 0.07 0.78
C ILE A 132 4.43 -0.85 1.13
N ASP A 133 3.30 -0.69 0.44
CA ASP A 133 2.10 -1.49 0.65
C ASP A 133 1.18 -1.52 -0.60
N PHE A 134 1.55 -2.33 -1.61
CA PHE A 134 0.78 -2.40 -2.86
C PHE A 134 -0.65 -2.89 -2.66
N GLY A 135 -0.90 -3.82 -1.73
CA GLY A 135 -2.25 -4.28 -1.40
C GLY A 135 -3.17 -3.18 -0.88
N THR A 136 -2.63 -2.20 -0.15
CA THR A 136 -3.36 -1.00 0.27
C THR A 136 -3.61 -0.04 -0.90
N PHE A 137 -2.63 0.17 -1.78
CA PHE A 137 -2.81 1.05 -2.96
C PHE A 137 -3.76 0.46 -4.02
N TRP A 138 -3.80 -0.86 -4.20
CA TRP A 138 -4.75 -1.52 -5.10
C TRP A 138 -6.21 -1.34 -4.67
N GLN A 139 -6.48 -1.24 -3.37
CA GLN A 139 -7.81 -0.88 -2.84
C GLN A 139 -8.21 0.57 -3.11
N LEU A 140 -7.27 1.42 -3.56
CA LEU A 140 -7.48 2.83 -3.90
C LEU A 140 -7.56 3.07 -5.41
N GLN A 141 -7.78 2.03 -6.22
CA GLN A 141 -7.94 2.11 -7.69
C GLN A 141 -9.00 3.13 -8.16
N ASP A 142 -10.00 3.43 -7.33
CA ASP A 142 -11.05 4.43 -7.61
C ASP A 142 -10.51 5.88 -7.59
N VAL A 143 -9.27 6.09 -7.11
CA VAL A 143 -8.64 7.40 -6.87
C VAL A 143 -7.21 7.48 -7.43
N LEU A 144 -6.50 6.35 -7.54
CA LEU A 144 -5.11 6.25 -8.01
C LEU A 144 -5.00 5.28 -9.19
N ASP A 145 -4.26 5.66 -10.24
CA ASP A 145 -3.99 4.77 -11.37
C ASP A 145 -2.95 3.70 -10.97
N VAL A 146 -3.46 2.53 -10.60
CA VAL A 146 -2.67 1.37 -10.14
C VAL A 146 -1.61 0.93 -11.16
N ARG A 147 -1.81 1.19 -12.46
CA ARG A 147 -0.92 0.76 -13.55
C ARG A 147 0.45 1.45 -13.51
N TYR A 148 0.57 2.57 -12.82
CA TYR A 148 1.77 3.40 -12.78
C TYR A 148 2.43 3.47 -11.40
N ILE A 149 2.00 2.62 -10.46
CA ILE A 149 2.65 2.49 -9.14
C ILE A 149 4.09 1.98 -9.30
N TYR A 150 5.04 2.76 -8.79
CA TYR A 150 6.47 2.43 -8.78
C TYR A 150 7.00 2.26 -7.34
N SER A 151 8.12 1.57 -7.18
CA SER A 151 8.88 1.54 -5.93
C SER A 151 10.36 1.26 -6.21
N ASN A 152 11.24 1.94 -5.48
CA ASN A 152 12.68 1.67 -5.46
C ASN A 152 13.06 0.32 -4.84
N ASN A 153 12.13 -0.38 -4.17
CA ASN A 153 12.41 -1.67 -3.56
C ASN A 153 12.24 -2.82 -4.57
N ILE A 154 13.37 -3.25 -5.13
CA ILE A 154 13.47 -4.29 -6.15
C ILE A 154 12.88 -5.63 -5.69
N HIS A 155 13.05 -6.03 -4.42
CA HIS A 155 12.43 -7.24 -3.87
C HIS A 155 10.90 -7.11 -3.78
N ALA A 156 10.40 -5.93 -3.42
CA ALA A 156 8.96 -5.68 -3.35
C ALA A 156 8.33 -5.63 -4.76
N MET A 157 9.04 -5.10 -5.76
CA MET A 157 8.66 -5.21 -7.18
C MET A 157 8.64 -6.66 -7.66
N LEU A 158 9.71 -7.43 -7.40
CA LEU A 158 9.81 -8.85 -7.77
C LEU A 158 8.63 -9.67 -7.25
N ASN A 159 8.31 -9.53 -5.96
CA ASN A 159 7.25 -10.31 -5.30
C ASN A 159 5.83 -9.91 -5.71
N THR A 160 5.65 -8.77 -6.40
CA THR A 160 4.33 -8.17 -6.68
C THR A 160 4.02 -8.14 -8.18
N TYR A 161 5.00 -7.82 -9.01
CA TYR A 161 4.88 -7.65 -10.46
C TYR A 161 5.83 -8.55 -11.26
N GLY A 162 6.62 -9.41 -10.59
CA GLY A 162 7.49 -10.40 -11.22
C GLY A 162 8.86 -9.88 -11.65
N VAL A 163 9.63 -10.77 -12.30
CA VAL A 163 11.06 -10.57 -12.58
C VAL A 163 11.34 -9.40 -13.53
N GLU A 164 10.56 -9.21 -14.59
CA GLU A 164 10.78 -8.10 -15.54
C GLU A 164 10.54 -6.72 -14.91
N ALA A 165 9.57 -6.60 -13.99
CA ALA A 165 9.35 -5.38 -13.23
C ALA A 165 10.55 -5.07 -12.30
N ALA A 166 11.12 -6.10 -11.68
CA ALA A 166 12.34 -5.97 -10.88
C ALA A 166 13.56 -5.59 -11.76
N ARG A 167 13.70 -6.20 -12.94
CA ARG A 167 14.77 -5.93 -13.92
C ARG A 167 14.76 -4.49 -14.41
N GLU A 168 13.59 -3.98 -14.81
CA GLU A 168 13.39 -2.59 -15.21
C GLU A 168 13.60 -1.61 -14.03
N THR A 169 13.23 -2.00 -12.81
CA THR A 169 13.51 -1.21 -11.58
C THR A 169 15.01 -1.10 -11.31
N ILE A 170 15.79 -2.18 -11.47
CA ILE A 170 17.27 -2.13 -11.36
C ILE A 170 17.86 -1.13 -12.35
N ILE A 171 17.45 -1.19 -13.62
CA ILE A 171 17.92 -0.26 -14.67
C ILE A 171 17.60 1.19 -14.29
N ARG A 172 16.38 1.45 -13.80
CA ARG A 172 15.92 2.81 -13.43
C ARG A 172 16.65 3.36 -12.21
N GLU A 173 16.76 2.61 -11.12
CA GLU A 173 17.44 3.10 -9.90
C GLU A 173 18.92 3.37 -10.17
N ILE A 174 19.63 2.48 -10.86
CA ILE A 174 21.05 2.69 -11.21
C ILE A 174 21.21 3.90 -12.14
N ASN A 175 20.33 4.07 -13.14
CA ASN A 175 20.33 5.23 -14.02
C ASN A 175 20.04 6.53 -13.25
N ASN A 176 19.09 6.51 -12.31
CA ASN A 176 18.75 7.66 -11.47
C ASN A 176 19.92 8.07 -10.56
N VAL A 177 20.65 7.11 -9.98
CA VAL A 177 21.89 7.39 -9.24
C VAL A 177 22.93 8.06 -10.13
N PHE A 178 23.26 7.51 -11.30
CA PHE A 178 24.27 8.10 -12.19
C PHE A 178 23.86 9.49 -12.73
N LYS A 179 22.59 9.68 -13.09
CA LYS A 179 22.03 11.00 -13.48
C LYS A 179 22.21 12.05 -12.39
N SER A 180 22.04 11.69 -11.11
CA SER A 180 22.21 12.63 -9.99
C SER A 180 23.65 13.15 -9.85
N TYR A 181 24.64 12.44 -10.40
CA TYR A 181 26.03 12.88 -10.51
C TYR A 181 26.40 13.46 -11.90
N GLY A 182 25.41 13.62 -12.80
CA GLY A 182 25.64 14.07 -14.18
C GLY A 182 26.31 13.04 -15.10
N ILE A 183 26.44 11.78 -14.65
CA ILE A 183 27.15 10.72 -15.39
C ILE A 183 26.18 10.05 -16.38
N SER A 184 26.47 10.16 -17.67
CA SER A 184 25.70 9.50 -18.73
C SER A 184 26.25 8.09 -19.00
N VAL A 185 25.54 7.06 -18.55
CA VAL A 185 25.88 5.65 -18.80
C VAL A 185 25.02 5.08 -19.94
N ASN A 186 25.64 4.41 -20.91
CA ASN A 186 24.89 3.77 -22.00
C ASN A 186 24.00 2.64 -21.45
N ILE A 187 22.69 2.71 -21.74
CA ILE A 187 21.68 1.79 -21.19
C ILE A 187 22.02 0.31 -21.41
N ARG A 188 22.73 -0.05 -22.49
CA ARG A 188 23.14 -1.45 -22.76
C ARG A 188 23.98 -2.06 -21.64
N HIS A 189 24.80 -1.27 -20.93
CA HIS A 189 25.55 -1.77 -19.77
C HIS A 189 24.62 -2.00 -18.56
N LEU A 190 23.65 -1.11 -18.35
CA LEU A 190 22.67 -1.24 -17.27
C LEU A 190 21.74 -2.45 -17.51
N THR A 191 21.32 -2.67 -18.76
CA THR A 191 20.56 -3.84 -19.20
C THR A 191 21.33 -5.12 -18.89
N LEU A 192 22.59 -5.24 -19.34
CA LEU A 192 23.42 -6.42 -19.10
C LEU A 192 23.58 -6.76 -17.60
N ILE A 193 23.76 -5.73 -16.76
CA ILE A 193 23.86 -5.89 -15.30
C ILE A 193 22.52 -6.37 -14.71
N ALA A 194 21.40 -5.76 -15.10
CA ALA A 194 20.08 -6.15 -14.63
C ALA A 194 19.70 -7.57 -15.08
N ASP A 195 20.00 -7.93 -16.33
CA ASP A 195 19.80 -9.28 -16.88
C ASP A 195 20.58 -10.31 -16.06
N PHE A 196 21.88 -10.07 -15.81
CA PHE A 196 22.70 -10.96 -14.97
C PHE A 196 22.13 -11.10 -13.55
N MET A 197 21.67 -10.00 -12.95
CA MET A 197 21.06 -10.00 -11.60
C MET A 197 19.67 -10.66 -11.55
N THR A 198 19.03 -10.96 -12.68
CA THR A 198 17.65 -11.49 -12.73
C THR A 198 17.47 -12.79 -13.53
N HIS A 199 18.52 -13.30 -14.18
CA HIS A 199 18.47 -14.38 -15.19
C HIS A 199 17.80 -15.71 -14.78
N ALA A 200 17.55 -15.96 -13.49
CA ALA A 200 16.87 -17.15 -12.99
C ALA A 200 15.52 -16.85 -12.29
N GLY A 201 14.85 -15.74 -12.66
CA GLY A 201 13.52 -15.42 -12.16
C GLY A 201 13.48 -14.76 -10.77
N GLY A 202 14.63 -14.41 -10.20
CA GLY A 202 14.74 -13.79 -8.86
C GLY A 202 15.88 -12.79 -8.76
N TYR A 203 15.85 -11.93 -7.75
CA TYR A 203 16.88 -10.90 -7.52
C TYR A 203 18.14 -11.49 -6.89
N ARG A 204 19.26 -11.42 -7.62
CA ARG A 204 20.57 -11.94 -7.21
C ARG A 204 21.58 -10.79 -7.07
N PRO A 205 22.12 -10.53 -5.86
CA PRO A 205 23.14 -9.50 -5.67
C PRO A 205 24.50 -9.94 -6.24
N LEU A 206 25.30 -8.97 -6.69
CA LEU A 206 26.69 -9.15 -7.14
C LEU A 206 27.65 -9.31 -5.93
N ASN A 207 27.38 -10.31 -5.09
CA ASN A 207 28.20 -10.66 -3.93
C ASN A 207 28.42 -12.18 -3.84
N ARG A 208 29.22 -12.60 -2.85
CA ARG A 208 29.47 -14.01 -2.50
C ARG A 208 28.25 -14.91 -2.66
N PHE A 209 27.16 -14.55 -1.97
CA PHE A 209 26.01 -15.42 -1.71
C PHE A 209 25.01 -15.46 -2.88
N GLY A 210 25.04 -14.46 -3.76
CA GLY A 210 24.38 -14.50 -5.06
C GLY A 210 25.33 -14.98 -6.15
N GLY A 211 25.75 -14.04 -7.02
CA GLY A 211 26.39 -14.35 -8.30
C GLY A 211 27.67 -15.22 -8.27
N ILE A 212 28.41 -15.29 -7.16
CA ILE A 212 29.60 -16.16 -7.07
C ILE A 212 29.21 -17.60 -6.70
N VAL A 213 28.40 -17.82 -5.66
CA VAL A 213 27.96 -19.17 -5.23
C VAL A 213 27.30 -19.95 -6.36
N GLU A 214 26.54 -19.27 -7.23
CA GLU A 214 25.76 -19.87 -8.31
C GLU A 214 26.56 -20.05 -9.63
N SER A 215 27.80 -19.55 -9.70
CA SER A 215 28.66 -19.76 -10.87
C SER A 215 29.00 -21.26 -11.05
N ILE A 216 29.15 -21.71 -12.30
CA ILE A 216 29.44 -23.12 -12.59
C ILE A 216 30.93 -23.44 -12.36
N SER A 217 31.82 -22.48 -12.66
CA SER A 217 33.27 -22.62 -12.49
C SER A 217 33.68 -22.63 -11.01
N PRO A 218 34.31 -23.70 -10.49
CA PRO A 218 34.86 -23.69 -9.14
C PRO A 218 36.02 -22.70 -9.01
N PHE A 219 36.83 -22.54 -10.06
CA PHE A 219 37.93 -21.57 -10.08
C PHE A 219 37.43 -20.13 -9.85
N ASN A 220 36.29 -19.74 -10.44
CA ASN A 220 35.73 -18.40 -10.22
C ASN A 220 35.37 -18.16 -8.74
N LYS A 221 34.94 -19.21 -8.01
CA LYS A 221 34.63 -19.15 -6.58
C LYS A 221 35.90 -19.10 -5.72
N MET A 222 36.92 -19.83 -6.13
CA MET A 222 38.23 -19.86 -5.46
C MET A 222 38.96 -18.52 -5.58
N THR A 223 39.00 -17.95 -6.79
CA THR A 223 39.67 -16.66 -7.09
C THR A 223 38.97 -15.46 -6.46
N PHE A 224 37.66 -15.52 -6.17
CA PHE A 224 36.94 -14.38 -5.62
C PHE A 224 37.31 -14.05 -4.16
N GLU A 225 37.29 -15.02 -3.23
CA GLU A 225 37.57 -14.73 -1.81
C GLU A 225 37.99 -15.91 -0.90
N THR A 226 37.66 -17.17 -1.22
CA THR A 226 37.94 -18.31 -0.30
C THR A 226 38.14 -19.63 -1.03
N ALA A 227 39.34 -19.83 -1.58
CA ALA A 227 39.71 -21.10 -2.23
C ALA A 227 39.48 -22.33 -1.34
N SER A 228 39.88 -22.27 -0.06
CA SER A 228 39.85 -23.40 0.88
C SER A 228 38.46 -23.94 1.21
N LYS A 229 37.37 -23.25 0.83
CA LYS A 229 35.98 -23.70 1.06
C LYS A 229 35.35 -24.37 -0.16
N PHE A 230 36.10 -24.47 -1.27
CA PHE A 230 35.70 -25.14 -2.51
C PHE A 230 36.66 -26.27 -2.92
N HIS A 231 37.66 -26.58 -2.08
CA HIS A 231 38.52 -27.77 -2.19
C HIS A 231 38.06 -28.85 -1.20
N CYS A 232 37.22 -29.76 -1.67
CA CYS A 232 36.91 -31.08 -1.11
C CYS A 232 36.60 -32.01 -2.29
#